data_AF-A0A2E8TQJ9-F1
#
_entry.id   AF-A0A2E8TQJ9-F1
#
_cell.length_a   1.000
_cell.length_b   1.000
_cell.length_c   1.000
_cell.angle_alpha   90.00
_cell.angle_beta   90.00
_cell.angle_gamma   90.00
#
_symmetry.space_group_name_H-M   'P 1'
#
loop_
_entity.id
_entity.type
_entity.pdbx_description
1 polymer ?
#
loop_
_entity_poly.entity_id
_entity_poly.type
_entity_poly.pdbx_seq_one_letter_code
_entity_poly.pdbx_strand_id
1 'polypeptide(L)'
;MISSNRYRAFFVITTLLIFSIEDSMLASEIDKAWYDKTEINGDFRLRYEGIYKKPGQDTDRERFRLRLGMKSRVNESINFIMRLESGAQDPVSSNQTIGDNFSGKDFGIGRSYIDWKINNNANIFAGKMKLPWIRPGGSSLLWDGDLNPEGIVMFISNERLFMNTGVTVIERSSDNSTSLFSFQGGGNFTLDN
;
A
#
# COMPACT_ATOMS: atom_id res chain seq x y z
N MET A 1 -52.00 -7.96 -13.46
CA MET A 1 -50.69 -8.65 -13.41
C MET A 1 -49.64 -7.58 -13.08
N ILE A 2 -49.27 -7.43 -11.80
CA ILE A 2 -48.35 -6.38 -11.34
C ILE A 2 -47.06 -7.09 -10.93
N SER A 3 -45.97 -6.88 -11.67
CA SER A 3 -44.65 -7.42 -11.28
C SER A 3 -44.00 -6.47 -10.28
N SER A 4 -43.78 -6.96 -9.06
CA SER A 4 -43.08 -6.22 -8.03
C SER A 4 -41.57 -6.32 -8.26
N ASN A 5 -40.94 -5.21 -8.64
CA ASN A 5 -39.48 -5.06 -8.61
C ASN A 5 -39.00 -5.16 -7.16
N ARG A 6 -38.27 -6.23 -6.83
CA ARG A 6 -37.61 -6.36 -5.52
C ARG A 6 -36.18 -5.84 -5.63
N TYR A 7 -35.93 -4.63 -5.15
CA TYR A 7 -34.59 -4.14 -4.89
C TYR A 7 -34.00 -4.94 -3.71
N ARG A 8 -32.93 -5.70 -3.96
CA ARG A 8 -32.15 -6.34 -2.89
C ARG A 8 -31.09 -5.36 -2.43
N ALA A 9 -31.28 -4.79 -1.24
CA ALA A 9 -30.23 -4.03 -0.57
C ALA A 9 -29.13 -5.00 -0.13
N PHE A 10 -27.92 -4.82 -0.65
CA PHE A 10 -26.73 -5.53 -0.18
C PHE A 10 -26.09 -4.74 0.95
N PHE A 11 -26.06 -5.32 2.16
CA PHE A 11 -25.27 -4.84 3.28
C PHE A 11 -23.85 -5.41 3.16
N VAL A 12 -22.84 -4.54 3.05
CA VAL A 12 -21.43 -4.91 3.18
C VAL A 12 -21.01 -4.66 4.62
N ILE A 13 -20.93 -5.71 5.43
CA ILE A 13 -20.35 -5.64 6.79
C ILE A 13 -18.85 -5.82 6.64
N THR A 14 -18.10 -4.75 6.89
CA THR A 14 -16.63 -4.79 6.92
C THR A 14 -16.20 -4.93 8.37
N THR A 15 -15.82 -6.13 8.80
CA THR A 15 -15.30 -6.33 10.16
C THR A 15 -13.78 -6.14 10.15
N LEU A 16 -13.31 -5.12 10.87
CA LEU A 16 -11.90 -4.87 11.14
C LEU A 16 -11.52 -5.60 12.44
N LEU A 17 -10.73 -6.66 12.34
CA LEU A 17 -10.18 -7.37 13.51
C LEU A 17 -8.82 -6.75 13.84
N ILE A 18 -8.75 -6.02 14.97
CA ILE A 18 -7.53 -5.42 15.48
C ILE A 18 -6.93 -6.41 16.49
N PHE A 19 -5.75 -6.96 16.18
CA PHE A 19 -4.94 -7.67 17.17
C PHE A 19 -4.02 -6.66 17.86
N SER A 20 -4.27 -6.39 19.13
CA SER A 20 -3.34 -5.69 20.03
C SER A 20 -2.67 -6.74 20.90
N ILE A 21 -1.34 -6.83 20.85
CA ILE A 21 -0.56 -7.64 21.79
C ILE A 21 -0.32 -6.74 23.02
N GLU A 22 -0.79 -7.18 24.19
CA GLU A 22 -0.45 -6.55 25.47
C GLU A 22 0.88 -7.13 25.97
N ASP A 23 1.92 -6.31 26.07
CA ASP A 23 3.19 -6.69 26.68
C ASP A 23 3.05 -6.69 28.21
N SER A 24 2.78 -7.86 28.80
CA SER A 24 2.90 -8.04 30.24
C SER A 24 4.39 -8.02 30.62
N MET A 25 4.75 -7.06 31.48
CA MET A 25 6.12 -6.76 31.88
C MET A 25 6.87 -7.93 32.50
N LEU A 26 8.08 -8.18 32.00
CA LEU A 26 9.24 -8.59 32.81
C LEU A 26 10.43 -7.74 32.38
N ALA A 27 10.68 -6.69 33.16
CA ALA A 27 11.80 -5.79 32.99
C ALA A 27 13.11 -6.53 33.32
N SER A 28 13.91 -6.78 32.30
CA SER A 28 15.36 -6.74 32.41
C SER A 28 15.85 -5.60 31.51
N GLU A 29 16.74 -4.77 32.03
CA GLU A 29 17.50 -3.78 31.23
C GLU A 29 18.37 -4.53 30.22
N ILE A 30 17.75 -4.91 29.11
CA ILE A 30 18.45 -5.40 27.93
C ILE A 30 18.69 -4.16 27.09
N ASP A 31 19.96 -3.92 26.75
CA ASP A 31 20.41 -2.97 25.75
C ASP A 31 19.38 -2.88 24.61
N LYS A 32 18.69 -1.73 24.48
CA LYS A 32 17.41 -1.61 23.73
C LYS A 32 17.48 -2.39 22.43
N ALA A 33 16.81 -3.53 22.40
CA ALA A 33 16.95 -4.45 21.30
C ALA A 33 16.31 -3.85 20.04
N TRP A 34 16.72 -4.35 18.87
CA TRP A 34 16.18 -3.89 17.59
C TRP A 34 14.64 -4.01 17.50
N TYR A 35 14.02 -4.90 18.29
CA TYR A 35 12.56 -5.05 18.38
C TYR A 35 11.85 -3.86 19.04
N ASP A 36 12.46 -3.18 20.02
CA ASP A 36 11.87 -1.99 20.67
C ASP A 36 11.71 -0.80 19.72
N LYS A 37 12.48 -0.82 18.62
CA LYS A 37 12.49 0.20 17.56
C LYS A 37 11.70 -0.23 16.33
N THR A 38 11.06 -1.40 16.40
CA THR A 38 10.39 -2.04 15.26
C THR A 38 8.89 -2.13 15.49
N GLU A 39 8.13 -1.43 14.64
CA GLU A 39 6.67 -1.51 14.59
C GLU A 39 6.29 -2.59 13.56
N ILE A 40 5.51 -3.59 14.00
CA ILE A 40 4.92 -4.60 13.12
C ILE A 40 3.43 -4.27 12.95
N ASN A 41 2.94 -4.32 11.72
CA ASN A 41 1.53 -4.12 11.40
C ASN A 41 1.07 -5.16 10.36
N GLY A 42 -0.23 -5.31 10.20
CA GLY A 42 -0.76 -6.18 9.17
C GLY A 42 -2.25 -5.94 8.94
N ASP A 43 -2.72 -6.38 7.77
CA ASP A 43 -4.12 -6.40 7.44
C ASP A 43 -4.50 -7.71 6.75
N PHE A 44 -5.68 -8.21 7.08
CA PHE A 44 -6.32 -9.33 6.42
C PHE A 44 -7.70 -8.91 5.93
N ARG A 45 -8.03 -9.27 4.70
CA ARG A 45 -9.32 -8.94 4.08
C ARG A 45 -9.86 -10.14 3.32
N LEU A 46 -11.14 -10.42 3.53
CA LEU A 46 -11.95 -11.30 2.70
C LEU A 46 -12.93 -10.47 1.86
N ARG A 47 -13.20 -10.91 0.64
CA ARG A 47 -14.11 -10.24 -0.29
C ARG A 47 -14.82 -11.26 -1.18
N TYR A 48 -16.13 -11.13 -1.31
CA TYR A 48 -16.90 -11.78 -2.37
C TYR A 48 -17.14 -10.78 -3.50
N GLU A 49 -16.96 -11.21 -4.74
CA GLU A 49 -17.08 -10.40 -5.95
C GLU A 49 -17.99 -11.11 -6.96
N GLY A 50 -19.15 -10.50 -7.27
CA GLY A 50 -20.06 -10.95 -8.32
C GLY A 50 -20.09 -9.94 -9.46
N ILE A 51 -19.66 -10.33 -10.66
CA ILE A 51 -19.63 -9.50 -11.86
C ILE A 51 -20.71 -10.01 -12.82
N TYR A 52 -21.73 -9.19 -13.05
CA TYR A 52 -22.85 -9.51 -13.96
C TYR A 52 -22.69 -8.76 -15.29
N LYS A 53 -22.68 -9.47 -16.42
CA LYS A 53 -22.43 -8.87 -17.75
C LYS A 53 -23.57 -9.13 -18.74
N LYS A 54 -23.93 -8.13 -19.55
CA LYS A 54 -24.91 -8.25 -20.65
C LYS A 54 -24.43 -7.51 -21.92
N PRO A 55 -24.08 -8.22 -23.01
CA PRO A 55 -23.92 -9.68 -23.11
C PRO A 55 -22.65 -10.16 -22.39
N GLY A 56 -22.67 -11.36 -21.81
CA GLY A 56 -21.52 -11.98 -21.16
C GLY A 56 -21.90 -13.08 -20.17
N GLN A 57 -20.89 -13.78 -19.64
CA GLN A 57 -21.07 -14.72 -18.53
C GLN A 57 -20.87 -14.01 -17.20
N ASP A 58 -21.73 -14.35 -16.24
CA ASP A 58 -21.59 -13.90 -14.86
C ASP A 58 -20.38 -14.58 -14.21
N THR A 59 -19.74 -13.90 -13.28
CA THR A 59 -18.55 -14.40 -12.61
C THR A 59 -18.63 -14.11 -11.12
N ASP A 60 -18.65 -15.16 -10.32
CA ASP A 60 -18.59 -15.10 -8.86
C ASP A 60 -17.23 -15.58 -8.38
N ARG A 61 -16.59 -14.82 -7.50
CA ARG A 61 -15.27 -15.12 -6.95
C ARG A 61 -15.20 -14.74 -5.48
N GLU A 62 -14.59 -15.60 -4.69
CA GLU A 62 -14.13 -15.25 -3.35
C GLU A 62 -12.65 -14.87 -3.42
N ARG A 63 -12.28 -13.84 -2.68
CA ARG A 63 -10.92 -13.29 -2.70
C ARG A 63 -10.44 -13.03 -1.29
N PHE A 64 -9.15 -13.19 -1.07
CA PHE A 64 -8.49 -12.77 0.15
C PHE A 64 -7.28 -11.89 -0.14
N ARG A 65 -6.88 -11.11 0.86
CA ARG A 65 -5.65 -10.34 0.90
C ARG A 65 -5.04 -10.46 2.28
N LEU A 66 -3.74 -10.72 2.35
CA LEU A 66 -2.95 -10.65 3.56
C LEU A 66 -1.74 -9.76 3.32
N ARG A 67 -1.50 -8.84 4.25
CA ARG A 67 -0.33 -7.96 4.24
C ARG A 67 0.28 -7.93 5.63
N LEU A 68 1.60 -8.01 5.70
CA LEU A 68 2.38 -7.91 6.92
C LEU A 68 3.48 -6.87 6.70
N GLY A 69 3.41 -5.76 7.42
CA GLY A 69 4.37 -4.68 7.38
C GLY A 69 5.27 -4.65 8.61
N MET A 70 6.49 -4.16 8.40
CA MET A 70 7.46 -3.91 9.42
C MET A 70 8.11 -2.56 9.16
N LYS A 71 8.25 -1.74 10.20
CA LYS A 71 8.98 -0.47 10.16
C LYS A 71 9.96 -0.46 11.33
N SER A 72 11.25 -0.45 11.03
CA SER A 72 12.31 -0.41 12.02
C SER A 72 13.05 0.92 11.98
N ARG A 73 13.20 1.58 13.14
CA ARG A 73 14.02 2.80 13.26
C ARG A 73 15.48 2.40 13.42
N VAL A 74 16.26 2.56 12.34
CA VAL A 74 17.70 2.26 12.33
C VAL A 74 18.46 3.31 13.14
N ASN A 75 18.14 4.59 12.92
CA ASN A 75 18.64 5.72 13.69
C ASN A 75 17.60 6.87 13.69
N GLU A 76 17.97 8.06 14.20
CA GLU A 76 17.04 9.21 14.31
C GLU A 76 16.53 9.72 12.94
N SER A 77 17.31 9.53 11.88
CA SER A 77 17.03 10.03 10.53
C SER A 77 16.57 8.95 9.56
N ILE A 78 16.83 7.67 9.83
CA ILE A 78 16.65 6.57 8.89
C ILE A 78 15.68 5.53 9.47
N ASN A 79 14.62 5.26 8.72
CA ASN A 79 13.72 4.13 8.96
C ASN A 79 13.85 3.12 7.82
N PHE A 80 13.85 1.84 8.15
CA PHE A 80 13.71 0.75 7.19
C PHE A 80 12.26 0.27 7.20
N ILE A 81 11.65 0.13 6.02
CA ILE A 81 10.26 -0.30 5.86
C ILE A 81 10.22 -1.51 4.94
N MET A 82 9.56 -2.56 5.40
CA MET A 82 9.28 -3.76 4.63
C MET A 82 7.78 -4.08 4.70
N ARG A 83 7.23 -4.64 3.62
CA ARG A 83 5.88 -5.21 3.61
C ARG A 83 5.84 -6.45 2.75
N LEU A 84 5.40 -7.55 3.32
CA LEU A 84 5.02 -8.76 2.63
C LEU A 84 3.53 -8.70 2.25
N GLU A 85 3.18 -9.19 1.08
CA GLU A 85 1.78 -9.24 0.64
C GLU A 85 1.46 -10.45 -0.23
N SER A 86 0.22 -10.91 -0.12
CA SER A 86 -0.35 -11.91 -1.03
C SER A 86 -0.52 -11.34 -2.43
N GLY A 87 -0.37 -12.16 -3.46
CA GLY A 87 -0.53 -11.72 -4.85
C GLY A 87 0.46 -10.63 -5.26
N ALA A 88 1.72 -10.78 -4.87
CA ALA A 88 2.79 -9.84 -5.17
C ALA A 88 3.10 -9.77 -6.68
N GLN A 89 2.69 -10.78 -7.45
CA GLN A 89 2.82 -10.79 -8.91
C GLN A 89 1.90 -9.78 -9.62
N ASP A 90 0.80 -9.34 -8.98
CA ASP A 90 -0.08 -8.31 -9.54
C ASP A 90 0.29 -6.94 -8.94
N PRO A 91 0.91 -6.03 -9.73
CA PRO A 91 1.42 -4.77 -9.22
C PRO A 91 0.32 -3.79 -8.78
N VAL A 92 -0.94 -4.02 -9.16
CA VAL A 92 -2.07 -3.13 -8.86
C VAL A 92 -3.10 -3.79 -7.95
N SER A 93 -2.90 -5.03 -7.51
CA SER A 93 -3.82 -5.67 -6.57
C SER A 93 -3.19 -6.86 -5.83
N SER A 94 -3.14 -6.75 -4.50
CA SER A 94 -2.69 -7.85 -3.63
C SER A 94 -3.80 -8.87 -3.29
N ASN A 95 -4.88 -8.93 -4.08
CA ASN A 95 -5.99 -9.87 -3.84
C ASN A 95 -5.76 -11.17 -4.61
N GLN A 96 -5.91 -12.29 -3.92
CA GLN A 96 -5.83 -13.63 -4.49
C GLN A 96 -7.22 -14.29 -4.50
N THR A 97 -7.55 -15.02 -5.56
CA THR A 97 -8.83 -15.75 -5.69
C THR A 97 -8.76 -17.05 -4.89
N ILE A 98 -9.81 -17.33 -4.13
CA ILE A 98 -10.03 -18.60 -3.44
C ILE A 98 -10.63 -19.58 -4.44
N GLY A 99 -10.15 -20.83 -4.43
CA GLY A 99 -10.72 -21.91 -5.27
C GLY A 99 -9.91 -22.31 -6.51
N ASP A 100 -8.63 -21.91 -6.62
CA ASP A 100 -7.74 -22.38 -7.71
C ASP A 100 -7.27 -23.84 -7.51
N ASN A 101 -8.19 -24.80 -7.44
CA ASN A 101 -7.89 -26.24 -7.48
C ASN A 101 -6.81 -26.70 -6.47
N PHE A 102 -6.86 -26.16 -5.25
CA PHE A 102 -5.88 -26.40 -4.18
C PHE A 102 -4.42 -25.96 -4.48
N SER A 103 -4.21 -25.11 -5.48
CA SER A 103 -2.89 -24.55 -5.78
C SER A 103 -2.37 -23.66 -4.65
N GLY A 104 -1.05 -23.62 -4.50
CA GLY A 104 -0.36 -22.67 -3.64
C GLY A 104 -0.71 -21.22 -4.02
N LYS A 105 -0.72 -20.33 -3.02
CA LYS A 105 -1.03 -18.91 -3.21
C LYS A 105 0.25 -18.10 -3.16
N ASP A 106 0.35 -17.11 -4.04
CA ASP A 106 1.54 -16.26 -4.16
C ASP A 106 1.69 -15.31 -2.98
N PHE A 107 2.92 -15.19 -2.49
CA PHE A 107 3.33 -14.22 -1.47
C PHE A 107 4.70 -13.66 -1.85
N GLY A 108 4.88 -12.35 -1.65
CA GLY A 108 6.15 -11.72 -1.97
C GLY A 108 6.36 -10.38 -1.27
N ILE A 109 7.47 -9.74 -1.63
CA ILE A 109 7.87 -8.44 -1.10
C ILE A 109 7.10 -7.36 -1.86
N GLY A 110 6.07 -6.82 -1.21
CA GLY A 110 5.32 -5.68 -1.71
C GLY A 110 6.07 -4.36 -1.57
N ARG A 111 6.78 -4.17 -0.45
CA ARG A 111 7.61 -2.98 -0.18
C ARG A 111 8.89 -3.38 0.53
N SER A 112 9.98 -2.72 0.17
CA SER A 112 11.27 -2.79 0.85
C SER A 112 12.04 -1.52 0.49
N TYR A 113 12.05 -0.55 1.40
CA TYR A 113 12.66 0.76 1.13
C TYR A 113 13.17 1.42 2.40
N ILE A 114 14.09 2.35 2.21
CA ILE A 114 14.60 3.25 3.24
C ILE A 114 13.85 4.57 3.16
N ASP A 115 13.44 5.08 4.32
CA ASP A 115 12.88 6.41 4.55
C ASP A 115 13.93 7.25 5.30
N TRP A 116 14.61 8.13 4.56
CA TRP A 116 15.70 8.96 5.06
C TRP A 116 15.28 10.43 5.18
N LYS A 117 15.05 10.83 6.43
CA LYS A 117 14.74 12.20 6.82
C LYS A 117 16.02 13.04 6.85
N ILE A 118 16.16 13.94 5.89
CA ILE A 118 17.30 14.88 5.84
C ILE A 118 17.09 15.99 6.87
N ASN A 119 15.89 16.57 6.91
CA ASN A 119 15.48 17.58 7.86
C ASN A 119 13.94 17.58 7.97
N ASN A 120 13.37 18.53 8.70
CA ASN A 120 11.91 18.62 8.89
C ASN A 120 11.13 18.92 7.59
N ASN A 121 11.80 19.39 6.55
CA ASN A 121 11.23 19.83 5.29
C ASN A 121 11.55 18.88 4.12
N ALA A 122 12.48 17.94 4.30
CA ALA A 122 12.99 17.10 3.21
C ALA A 122 13.17 15.64 3.63
N ASN A 123 12.67 14.74 2.77
CA ASN A 123 12.73 13.30 2.97
C ASN A 123 13.06 12.58 1.66
N ILE A 124 13.74 11.44 1.72
CA ILE A 124 14.04 10.58 0.57
C ILE A 124 13.53 9.17 0.83
N PHE A 125 12.81 8.61 -0.13
CA PHE A 125 12.55 7.19 -0.22
C PHE A 125 13.46 6.53 -1.26
N ALA A 126 14.07 5.40 -0.92
CA ALA A 126 14.89 4.62 -1.83
C ALA A 126 14.58 3.12 -1.71
N GLY A 127 14.22 2.46 -2.81
CA GLY A 127 13.83 1.05 -2.88
C GLY A 127 12.43 0.82 -3.46
N LYS A 128 11.80 -0.31 -3.12
CA LYS A 128 10.40 -0.63 -3.47
C LYS A 128 9.46 0.02 -2.47
N MET A 129 8.89 1.16 -2.82
CA MET A 129 8.21 2.05 -1.88
C MET A 129 6.70 2.12 -2.11
N LYS A 130 5.98 2.70 -1.14
CA LYS A 130 4.57 3.08 -1.35
C LYS A 130 4.50 4.14 -2.47
N LEU A 131 3.40 4.18 -3.23
CA LEU A 131 3.18 5.23 -4.22
C LEU A 131 3.42 6.63 -3.59
N PRO A 132 4.40 7.40 -4.10
CA PRO A 132 4.84 8.65 -3.46
C PRO A 132 3.95 9.84 -3.84
N TRP A 133 3.14 9.73 -4.89
CA TRP A 133 2.35 10.83 -5.43
C TRP A 133 1.04 11.00 -4.67
N ILE A 134 0.68 12.26 -4.39
CA ILE A 134 -0.62 12.63 -3.87
C ILE A 134 -1.68 12.33 -4.92
N ARG A 135 -2.76 11.68 -4.49
CA ARG A 135 -3.90 11.30 -5.30
C ARG A 135 -5.12 12.14 -4.90
N PRO A 136 -5.43 13.25 -5.61
CA PRO A 136 -6.61 14.04 -5.31
C PRO A 136 -7.87 13.18 -5.50
N GLY A 137 -8.77 13.18 -4.51
CA GLY A 137 -10.04 12.45 -4.57
C GLY A 137 -9.98 10.94 -4.27
N GLY A 138 -8.85 10.38 -3.84
CA GLY A 138 -8.74 8.98 -3.39
C GLY A 138 -8.77 7.92 -4.51
N SER A 139 -9.40 8.20 -5.64
CA SER A 139 -9.26 7.46 -6.90
C SER A 139 -8.35 8.26 -7.83
N SER A 140 -7.16 7.78 -8.14
CA SER A 140 -6.37 8.43 -9.19
C SER A 140 -6.58 7.69 -10.50
N LEU A 141 -7.00 8.42 -11.52
CA LEU A 141 -7.12 7.91 -12.89
C LEU A 141 -5.78 7.40 -13.45
N LEU A 142 -4.66 7.92 -12.92
CA LEU A 142 -3.32 7.64 -13.44
C LEU A 142 -2.59 6.51 -12.69
N TRP A 143 -2.83 6.34 -11.39
CA TRP A 143 -2.09 5.43 -10.52
C TRP A 143 -3.00 4.64 -9.57
N ASP A 144 -2.88 3.32 -9.58
CA ASP A 144 -3.52 2.48 -8.56
C ASP A 144 -2.86 2.71 -7.19
N GLY A 145 -3.65 2.64 -6.12
CA GLY A 145 -3.15 2.82 -4.75
C GLY A 145 -2.39 1.62 -4.21
N ASP A 146 -2.57 0.46 -4.81
CA ASP A 146 -1.83 -0.75 -4.46
C ASP A 146 -0.45 -0.81 -5.16
N LEU A 147 -0.17 0.10 -6.11
CA LEU A 147 1.12 0.18 -6.81
C LEU A 147 2.28 0.55 -5.88
N ASN A 148 3.36 -0.23 -5.98
CA ASN A 148 4.59 -0.04 -5.22
C ASN A 148 5.78 0.14 -6.17
N PRO A 149 6.06 1.39 -6.62
CA PRO A 149 7.15 1.66 -7.55
C PRO A 149 8.52 1.43 -6.90
N GLU A 150 9.52 1.17 -7.73
CA GLU A 150 10.91 0.95 -7.32
C GLU A 150 11.76 2.12 -7.80
N GLY A 151 12.61 2.69 -6.94
CA GLY A 151 13.50 3.77 -7.35
C GLY A 151 13.91 4.68 -6.20
N ILE A 152 14.09 5.97 -6.52
CA ILE A 152 14.47 7.02 -5.56
C ILE A 152 13.54 8.21 -5.74
N VAL A 153 12.94 8.66 -4.65
CA VAL A 153 12.00 9.80 -4.66
C VAL A 153 12.31 10.71 -3.49
N MET A 154 12.40 12.00 -3.76
CA MET A 154 12.59 13.07 -2.79
C MET A 154 11.29 13.85 -2.60
N PHE A 155 11.00 14.17 -1.35
CA PHE A 155 9.87 14.97 -0.90
C PHE A 155 10.43 16.22 -0.25
N ILE A 156 9.96 17.38 -0.70
CA ILE A 156 10.29 18.68 -0.15
C ILE A 156 8.98 19.37 0.20
N SER A 157 8.85 19.86 1.42
CA SER A 157 7.64 20.54 1.88
C SER A 157 7.96 21.69 2.82
N ASN A 158 7.12 22.71 2.77
CA ASN A 158 7.09 23.82 3.71
C ASN A 158 5.62 24.04 4.14
N GLU A 159 5.36 25.01 5.01
CA GLU A 159 4.03 25.27 5.58
C GLU A 159 2.92 25.45 4.52
N ARG A 160 3.26 25.99 3.34
CA ARG A 160 2.28 26.31 2.29
C ARG A 160 2.41 25.47 1.03
N LEU A 161 3.57 24.87 0.79
CA LEU A 161 3.93 24.26 -0.50
C LEU A 161 4.53 22.88 -0.30
N PHE A 162 4.32 21.99 -1.26
CA PHE A 162 5.02 20.72 -1.35
C PHE A 162 5.48 20.46 -2.78
N MET A 163 6.55 19.67 -2.90
CA MET A 163 7.14 19.22 -4.14
C MET A 163 7.71 17.81 -3.94
N ASN A 164 7.33 16.89 -4.81
CA ASN A 164 7.80 15.52 -4.87
C ASN A 164 8.48 15.32 -6.22
N THR A 165 9.65 14.71 -6.25
CA THR A 165 10.37 14.42 -7.49
C THR A 165 11.16 13.14 -7.38
N GLY A 166 11.27 12.37 -8.44
CA GLY A 166 11.99 11.11 -8.37
C GLY A 166 12.14 10.38 -9.69
N VAL A 167 12.96 9.34 -9.62
CA VAL A 167 13.20 8.39 -10.70
C VAL A 167 12.75 7.03 -10.22
N THR A 168 11.80 6.44 -10.93
CA THR A 168 11.35 5.07 -10.68
C THR A 168 11.71 4.18 -11.86
N VAL A 169 12.21 2.98 -11.59
CA VAL A 169 12.57 2.00 -12.61
C VAL A 169 11.34 1.14 -12.91
N ILE A 170 11.12 0.90 -14.19
CA ILE A 170 10.12 -0.01 -14.74
C ILE A 170 10.88 -1.00 -15.60
N GLU A 171 10.97 -2.24 -15.14
CA GLU A 171 11.53 -3.32 -15.94
C GLU A 171 10.51 -3.75 -16.99
N ARG A 172 10.93 -3.77 -18.26
CA ARG A 172 10.04 -4.04 -19.40
C ARG A 172 10.32 -5.42 -20.02
N SER A 173 11.56 -5.91 -19.90
CA SER A 173 12.02 -7.26 -20.25
C SER A 173 13.40 -7.52 -19.62
N SER A 174 13.89 -8.78 -19.66
CA SER A 174 15.17 -9.20 -19.06
C SER A 174 16.39 -8.37 -19.46
N ASP A 175 16.31 -7.69 -20.61
CA ASP A 175 17.44 -7.02 -21.24
C ASP A 175 17.28 -5.48 -21.27
N ASN A 176 16.15 -4.93 -20.80
CA ASN A 176 15.93 -3.48 -20.91
C ASN A 176 15.06 -2.90 -19.78
N SER A 177 15.67 -1.97 -19.04
CA SER A 177 15.01 -1.20 -17.98
C SER A 177 14.65 0.19 -18.50
N THR A 178 13.41 0.63 -18.25
CA THR A 178 12.95 1.99 -18.53
C THR A 178 12.90 2.75 -17.22
N SER A 179 13.47 3.95 -17.18
CA SER A 179 13.35 4.83 -16.02
C SER A 179 12.28 5.89 -16.26
N LEU A 180 11.38 6.06 -15.30
CA LEU A 180 10.36 7.09 -15.28
C LEU A 180 10.82 8.22 -14.36
N PHE A 181 11.02 9.40 -14.94
CA PHE A 181 11.21 10.64 -14.21
C PHE A 181 9.84 11.25 -13.91
N SER A 182 9.63 11.68 -12.68
CA SER A 182 8.32 12.10 -12.20
C SER A 182 8.45 13.27 -11.23
N PHE A 183 7.48 14.18 -11.32
CA PHE A 183 7.43 15.41 -10.56
C PHE A 183 5.98 15.74 -10.19
N GLN A 184 5.76 16.22 -8.97
CA GLN A 184 4.47 16.70 -8.51
C GLN A 184 4.67 17.86 -7.54
N GLY A 185 3.88 18.92 -7.65
CA GLY A 185 3.87 20.00 -6.68
C GLY A 185 2.47 20.52 -6.41
N GLY A 186 2.29 21.19 -5.27
CA GLY A 186 1.01 21.78 -4.89
C GLY A 186 1.16 22.67 -3.67
N GLY A 187 0.07 23.32 -3.27
CA GLY A 187 0.07 24.22 -2.13
C GLY A 187 -1.31 24.52 -1.59
N ASN A 188 -1.36 24.91 -0.32
CA ASN A 188 -2.57 25.36 0.36
C ASN A 188 -2.52 26.88 0.48
N PHE A 189 -3.51 27.54 -0.10
CA PHE A 189 -3.67 28.99 -0.02
C PHE A 189 -5.00 29.26 0.66
N THR A 190 -4.94 29.93 1.82
CA THR A 190 -6.14 30.51 2.42
C THR A 190 -6.47 31.77 1.64
N LEU A 191 -7.63 31.78 0.99
CA LEU A 191 -8.17 32.97 0.37
C LEU A 191 -8.93 33.73 1.45
N ASP A 192 -8.40 34.88 1.86
CA ASP A 192 -9.17 35.81 2.67
C ASP A 192 -10.25 36.42 1.76
N ASN A 193 -11.51 36.18 2.10
CA ASN A 193 -12.70 36.74 1.46
C ASN A 193 -13.01 38.13 2.01
#